data_AF-A0A0A8X2U8-F1
#
_entry.id   AF-A0A0A8X2U8-F1
#
_cell.length_a   1.000
_cell.length_b   1.000
_cell.length_c   1.000
_cell.angle_alpha   90.00
_cell.angle_beta   90.00
_cell.angle_gamma   90.00
#
_symmetry.space_group_name_H-M   'P 1'
#
loop_
_entity.id
_entity.type
_entity.pdbx_description
1 polymer ?
#
loop_
_entity_poly.entity_id
_entity_poly.type
_entity_poly.pdbx_seq_one_letter_code
_entity_poly.pdbx_strand_id
1 'polypeptide(L)'
;MSKEKLQGFAIISALLAFLGIILIAFSVKFGTSYADSWLASRGGADTAYYYLIVKSYINNFLVSGSILLGLGLVSSVFFYFKMVNFEG
;
A
#
# COMPACT_ATOMS: atom_id res chain seq x y z
N MET A 1 0.06 8.66 27.54
CA MET A 1 0.94 8.86 26.35
C MET A 1 0.98 10.36 26.09
N SER A 2 2.14 10.97 25.85
CA SER A 2 2.20 12.43 25.67
C SER A 2 1.56 12.86 24.35
N LYS A 3 1.06 14.10 24.28
CA LYS A 3 0.39 14.64 23.09
C LYS A 3 1.28 14.60 21.85
N GLU A 4 2.58 14.80 22.00
CA GLU A 4 3.55 14.76 20.90
C GLU A 4 3.68 13.34 20.31
N LYS A 5 3.71 12.31 21.17
CA LYS A 5 3.75 10.90 20.73
C LYS A 5 2.45 10.51 20.01
N LEU A 6 1.33 11.05 20.48
CA LEU A 6 0.01 10.83 19.89
C LEU A 6 -0.06 11.47 18.48
N GLN A 7 0.40 12.72 18.35
CA GLN A 7 0.46 13.42 17.06
C GLN A 7 1.40 12.72 16.05
N GLY A 8 2.59 12.29 16.50
CA GLY A 8 3.52 11.57 15.63
C GLY A 8 2.92 10.27 15.07
N PHE A 9 2.19 9.52 15.90
CA PHE A 9 1.53 8.28 15.47
C PHE A 9 0.39 8.54 14.47
N ALA A 10 -0.39 9.61 14.66
CA ALA A 10 -1.43 10.02 13.71
C ALA A 10 -0.85 10.36 12.34
N ILE A 11 0.28 11.08 12.30
CA ILE A 11 1.01 11.39 11.06
C ILE A 11 1.46 10.11 10.36
N ILE A 12 2.08 9.17 11.09
CA ILE A 12 2.53 7.89 10.52
C ILE A 12 1.34 7.10 9.94
N SER A 13 0.21 7.05 10.67
CA SER A 13 -0.99 6.34 10.21
C SER A 13 -1.56 6.95 8.92
N ALA A 14 -1.57 8.28 8.83
CA ALA A 14 -2.00 8.99 7.62
C ALA A 14 -1.05 8.74 6.44
N LEU A 15 0.27 8.74 6.68
CA LEU A 15 1.27 8.44 5.65
C LEU A 15 1.14 7.00 5.14
N LEU A 16 0.90 6.03 6.02
CA LEU A 16 0.65 4.63 5.63
C LEU A 16 -0.60 4.49 4.78
N ALA A 17 -1.70 5.14 5.17
CA ALA A 17 -2.93 5.14 4.40
C ALA A 17 -2.73 5.78 3.01
N PHE A 18 -2.05 6.93 2.97
CA PHE A 18 -1.77 7.64 1.72
C PHE A 18 -0.88 6.81 0.78
N LEU A 19 0.18 6.19 1.31
CA LEU A 19 1.05 5.30 0.54
C LEU A 19 0.28 4.07 0.02
N GLY A 20 -0.59 3.49 0.85
CA GLY A 20 -1.47 2.40 0.44
C GLY A 20 -2.36 2.77 -0.73
N ILE A 21 -2.98 3.96 -0.68
CA ILE A 21 -3.81 4.51 -1.77
C ILE A 21 -2.99 4.66 -3.06
N ILE A 22 -1.78 5.23 -2.98
CA ILE A 22 -0.89 5.37 -4.14
C ILE A 22 -0.61 4.01 -4.76
N LEU A 23 -0.24 3.01 -3.96
CA LEU A 23 0.08 1.67 -4.47
C LEU A 23 -1.13 1.01 -5.14
N ILE A 24 -2.33 1.17 -4.59
CA ILE A 24 -3.58 0.65 -5.18
C ILE A 24 -3.88 1.38 -6.49
N ALA A 25 -3.90 2.71 -6.48
CA ALA A 25 -4.29 3.54 -7.62
C ALA A 25 -3.34 3.39 -8.81
N PHE A 26 -2.05 3.20 -8.53
CA PHE A 26 -1.01 3.02 -9.55
C PHE A 26 -0.56 1.56 -9.72
N SER A 27 -1.30 0.59 -9.15
CA SER A 27 -0.95 -0.84 -9.18
C SER A 27 -0.75 -1.38 -10.60
N VAL A 28 -1.62 -0.99 -11.55
CA VAL A 28 -1.50 -1.37 -12.97
C VAL A 28 -0.21 -0.81 -13.57
N LYS A 29 0.07 0.47 -13.36
CA LYS A 29 1.26 1.14 -13.90
C LYS A 29 2.55 0.52 -13.34
N PHE A 30 2.62 0.35 -12.02
CA PHE A 30 3.80 -0.26 -11.39
C PHE A 30 3.93 -1.73 -11.77
N GLY A 31 2.83 -2.47 -11.79
CA GLY A 31 2.83 -3.89 -12.14
C GLY A 31 3.33 -4.14 -13.56
N THR A 32 2.82 -3.38 -14.54
CA THR A 32 3.29 -3.45 -15.93
C THR A 32 4.76 -3.03 -16.05
N SER A 33 5.17 -1.92 -15.42
CA SER A 33 6.57 -1.48 -15.46
C SER A 33 7.56 -2.53 -14.90
N TYR A 34 7.17 -3.25 -13.85
CA TYR A 34 7.98 -4.35 -13.30
C TYR A 34 7.98 -5.57 -14.22
N ALA A 35 6.83 -5.91 -14.82
CA ALA A 35 6.75 -6.99 -15.79
C ALA A 35 7.58 -6.71 -17.04
N ASP A 36 7.60 -5.47 -17.54
CA ASP A 36 8.40 -5.04 -18.68
C ASP A 36 9.90 -5.13 -18.38
N SER A 37 10.30 -4.68 -17.19
CA SER A 37 11.69 -4.81 -16.73
C SER A 37 12.11 -6.27 -16.63
N TRP A 38 11.22 -7.11 -16.11
CA TRP A 38 11.42 -8.56 -16.05
C TRP A 38 11.53 -9.17 -17.46
N LEU A 39 10.68 -8.77 -18.41
CA LEU A 39 10.70 -9.26 -19.79
C LEU A 39 12.01 -8.87 -20.50
N ALA A 40 12.44 -7.61 -20.36
CA ALA A 40 13.69 -7.10 -20.90
C ALA A 40 14.90 -7.89 -20.38
N SER A 41 14.88 -8.29 -19.09
CA SER A 41 15.94 -9.10 -18.49
C SER A 41 16.04 -10.53 -19.05
N ARG A 42 14.94 -11.02 -19.66
CA ARG A 42 14.85 -12.37 -20.23
C ARG A 42 15.06 -12.41 -21.75
N GLY A 43 15.01 -11.25 -22.42
CA GLY A 43 15.10 -11.16 -23.88
C GLY A 43 13.81 -11.59 -24.61
N GLY A 44 12.73 -11.90 -23.87
CA GLY A 44 11.45 -12.34 -24.42
C GLY A 44 10.74 -13.36 -23.52
N ALA A 45 9.45 -13.53 -23.76
CA ALA A 45 8.62 -14.55 -23.15
C ALA A 45 7.42 -14.83 -24.05
N ASP A 46 6.84 -16.03 -23.92
CA ASP A 46 5.51 -16.33 -24.44
C ASP A 46 4.49 -15.29 -23.89
N THR A 47 3.56 -14.86 -24.75
CA THR A 47 2.51 -13.89 -24.41
C THR A 47 1.64 -14.32 -23.22
N ALA A 48 1.27 -15.59 -23.13
CA ALA A 48 0.48 -16.12 -22.03
C ALA A 48 1.26 -16.06 -20.71
N TYR A 49 2.54 -16.46 -20.73
CA TYR A 49 3.39 -16.37 -19.56
C TYR A 49 3.66 -14.91 -19.13
N TYR A 50 3.94 -14.00 -20.07
CA TYR A 50 4.10 -12.57 -19.77
C TYR A 50 2.82 -11.97 -19.17
N TYR A 51 1.65 -12.31 -19.69
CA TYR A 51 0.37 -11.86 -19.13
C TYR A 51 0.15 -12.31 -17.68
N LEU A 52 0.56 -13.55 -17.34
CA LEU A 52 0.54 -14.05 -15.96
C LEU A 52 1.48 -13.24 -15.05
N ILE A 53 2.68 -12.91 -15.53
CA ILE A 53 3.64 -12.11 -14.78
C ILE A 53 3.13 -10.68 -14.54
N VAL A 54 2.56 -10.03 -15.57
CA VAL A 54 1.90 -8.72 -15.44
C VAL A 54 0.83 -8.77 -14.36
N LYS A 55 -0.10 -9.73 -14.44
CA LYS A 55 -1.16 -9.89 -13.43
C LYS A 55 -0.61 -10.13 -12.03
N SER A 56 0.44 -10.93 -11.91
CA SER A 56 1.11 -11.20 -10.63
C SER A 56 1.67 -9.92 -10.00
N TYR A 57 2.43 -9.12 -10.76
CA TYR A 57 2.97 -7.87 -10.25
C TYR A 57 1.87 -6.84 -9.91
N ILE A 58 0.85 -6.69 -10.75
CA ILE A 58 -0.29 -5.81 -10.46
C ILE A 58 -0.95 -6.23 -9.14
N ASN A 59 -1.20 -7.53 -8.96
CA ASN A 59 -1.80 -8.06 -7.75
C ASN A 59 -0.91 -7.84 -6.52
N ASN A 60 0.41 -7.97 -6.65
CA ASN A 60 1.34 -7.69 -5.55
C ASN A 60 1.25 -6.24 -5.08
N PHE A 61 1.18 -5.28 -6.00
CA PHE A 61 1.00 -3.86 -5.64
C PHE A 61 -0.37 -3.59 -5.03
N LEU A 62 -1.43 -4.20 -5.58
CA LEU A 62 -2.79 -4.08 -5.06
C LEU A 62 -2.91 -4.62 -3.63
N VAL A 63 -2.40 -5.83 -3.38
CA VAL A 63 -2.43 -6.48 -2.06
C VAL A 63 -1.58 -5.71 -1.06
N SER A 64 -0.35 -5.33 -1.43
CA SER A 64 0.52 -4.56 -0.55
C SER A 64 -0.07 -3.20 -0.18
N GLY A 65 -0.62 -2.50 -1.17
CA GLY A 65 -1.32 -1.23 -0.95
C GLY A 65 -2.55 -1.38 -0.07
N SER A 66 -3.31 -2.47 -0.24
CA SER A 66 -4.49 -2.79 0.58
C SER A 66 -4.12 -3.07 2.04
N ILE A 67 -3.03 -3.79 2.28
CA ILE A 67 -2.51 -4.04 3.64
C ILE A 67 -2.10 -2.72 4.30
N LEU A 68 -1.34 -1.87 3.59
CA LEU A 68 -0.90 -0.57 4.11
C LEU A 68 -2.07 0.36 4.41
N LEU A 69 -3.05 0.42 3.51
CA LEU A 69 -4.28 1.19 3.71
C LEU A 69 -5.07 0.66 4.91
N GLY A 70 -5.27 -0.65 4.99
CA GLY A 70 -5.96 -1.29 6.11
C GLY A 70 -5.30 -0.98 7.45
N LEU A 71 -3.97 -1.13 7.54
CA LEU A 71 -3.21 -0.80 8.76
C LEU A 71 -3.29 0.69 9.11
N GLY A 72 -3.19 1.58 8.11
CA GLY A 72 -3.31 3.02 8.32
C GLY A 72 -4.69 3.43 8.84
N LEU A 73 -5.76 2.87 8.28
CA LEU A 73 -7.13 3.15 8.70
C LEU A 73 -7.45 2.56 10.08
N VAL A 74 -7.12 1.29 10.32
CA VAL A 74 -7.35 0.63 11.63
C VAL A 74 -6.60 1.38 12.73
N SER A 75 -5.34 1.75 12.48
CA SER A 75 -4.54 2.52 13.44
C SER A 75 -5.13 3.90 13.72
N SER A 76 -5.67 4.56 12.69
CA SER A 76 -6.34 5.87 12.83
C SER A 76 -7.63 5.78 13.65
N VAL A 77 -8.45 4.75 13.40
CA VAL A 77 -9.70 4.51 14.16
C VAL A 77 -9.41 4.19 15.62
N PHE A 78 -8.48 3.26 15.87
CA PHE A 78 -8.08 2.90 17.23
C PHE A 78 -7.61 4.12 18.03
N PHE A 79 -6.84 4.99 17.38
CA PHE A 79 -6.33 6.21 17.98
C PHE A 79 -7.44 7.24 18.25
N TYR A 80 -8.37 7.43 17.31
CA TYR A 80 -9.52 8.31 17.50
C TYR A 80 -10.33 7.91 18.74
N PHE A 81 -10.64 6.63 18.89
CA PHE A 81 -11.33 6.11 20.08
C PHE A 81 -10.53 6.34 21.37
N LYS A 82 -9.20 6.19 21.32
CA LYS A 82 -8.36 6.44 22.48
C LYS A 82 -8.39 7.93 22.85
N MET A 83 -8.27 8.86 21.91
CA MET A 83 -8.32 10.28 22.23
C MET A 83 -9.66 10.68 22.86
N VAL A 84 -10.78 10.26 22.27
CA VAL A 84 -12.12 10.60 22.77
C VAL A 84 -12.36 10.05 24.18
N ASN A 85 -11.92 8.82 24.46
CA ASN A 85 -12.07 8.20 25.79
C ASN A 85 -11.10 8.73 26.85
N PHE A 86 -10.05 9.49 26.48
CA PHE A 86 -9.14 10.15 27.43
C PHE A 86 -9.62 11.56 27.83
N GLU A 87 -10.65 12.10 27.17
CA GLU A 87 -11.25 13.40 27.45
C GLU A 87 -12.56 13.31 28.27
N GLY A 88 -12.91 12.12 28.78
CA GLY A 88 -13.99 11.88 29.75
C GLY A 88 -13.44 11.35 31.07
#